data_AF-A0A0K2GEC7-F1
#
_entry.id   AF-A0A0K2GEC7-F1
#
_cell.length_a   1.000
_cell.length_b   1.000
_cell.length_c   1.000
_cell.angle_alpha   90.00
_cell.angle_beta   90.00
_cell.angle_gamma   90.00
#
_symmetry.space_group_name_H-M   'P 1'
#
loop_
_entity.id
_entity.type
_entity.pdbx_description
1 polymer ?
#
loop_
_entity_poly.entity_id
_entity_poly.type
_entity_poly.pdbx_seq_one_letter_code
_entity_poly.pdbx_strand_id
1 'polypeptide(L)' 'MADTTALYALRFPDGSVSLYIDEHYAKDRGVDPSRLVRVEIPRELFQTGTVQEMREYVALYLETHQQQTGTA' A
#
# COMPACT_ATOMS: atom_id res chain seq x y z
N MET A 1 -2.71 5.92 21.80
CA MET A 1 -1.64 5.59 20.83
C MET A 1 -2.37 4.95 19.66
N ALA A 2 -2.32 5.56 18.47
CA ALA A 2 -3.01 4.98 17.32
C ALA A 2 -2.18 3.79 16.84
N ASP A 3 -2.65 2.57 17.11
CA ASP A 3 -2.12 1.38 16.47
C ASP A 3 -2.36 1.52 14.96
N THR A 4 -1.33 1.82 14.18
CA THR A 4 -1.36 1.72 12.71
C THR A 4 -0.56 0.48 12.31
N THR A 5 -1.04 -0.23 11.30
CA THR A 5 -0.35 -1.38 10.71
C THR A 5 0.30 -0.93 9.41
N ALA A 6 1.62 -1.11 9.33
CA ALA A 6 2.33 -0.86 8.09
C ALA A 6 2.08 -2.01 7.11
N LEU A 7 1.56 -1.67 5.94
CA LEU A 7 1.38 -2.59 4.82
C LEU A 7 2.13 -2.05 3.61
N TYR A 8 2.61 -2.95 2.77
CA TYR A 8 3.24 -2.57 1.52
C TYR A 8 2.19 -2.58 0.42
N ALA A 9 2.13 -1.51 -0.35
CA ALA A 9 1.22 -1.39 -1.46
C ALA A 9 1.96 -1.15 -2.76
N LEU A 10 1.46 -1.75 -3.83
CA LEU A 10 1.92 -1.51 -5.18
C LEU A 10 0.75 -1.01 -6.02
N ARG A 11 0.94 0.14 -6.66
CA ARG A 11 0.07 0.58 -7.75
C ARG A 11 0.61 0.05 -9.07
N PHE A 12 -0.24 -0.66 -9.80
CA PHE A 12 0.04 -1.06 -11.16
C PHE A 12 -0.31 0.07 -12.15
N PRO A 13 0.37 0.14 -13.30
CA PRO A 13 0.06 1.13 -14.34
C PRO A 13 -1.37 1.00 -14.90
N ASP A 14 -1.99 -0.17 -14.72
CA ASP A 14 -3.39 -0.45 -15.07
C ASP A 14 -4.40 0.19 -14.09
N GLY A 15 -3.93 0.80 -13.00
CA GLY A 15 -4.78 1.38 -11.95
C GLY A 15 -5.13 0.42 -10.82
N SER A 16 -4.83 -0.87 -10.98
CA SER A 16 -4.98 -1.87 -9.93
C SER A 16 -4.00 -1.65 -8.78
N VAL A 17 -4.43 -1.94 -7.54
CA VAL A 17 -3.58 -1.89 -6.34
C VAL A 17 -3.45 -3.28 -5.74
N SER A 18 -2.23 -3.72 -5.46
CA SER A 18 -1.97 -4.94 -4.67
C SER A 18 -1.34 -4.61 -3.32
N LEU A 19 -1.74 -5.37 -2.32
CA LEU A 19 -1.28 -5.25 -0.95
C LEU A 19 -0.40 -6.44 -0.61
N TYR A 20 0.70 -6.16 0.09
CA TYR A 20 1.71 -7.12 0.51
C TYR A 20 2.01 -6.90 1.99
N ILE A 21 2.20 -7.99 2.72
CA ILE A 21 2.57 -7.95 4.13
C ILE A 21 4.03 -7.51 4.32
N ASP A 22 4.89 -7.82 3.35
CA ASP A 22 6.31 -7.51 3.38
C ASP A 22 6.94 -7.54 1.97
N GLU A 23 8.15 -7.00 1.87
CA GLU A 23 8.93 -6.90 0.63
C GLU A 23 9.41 -8.26 0.12
N HIS A 24 9.65 -9.24 0.99
CA HIS A 24 10.07 -10.59 0.58
C HIS A 24 8.92 -11.34 -0.08
N TYR A 25 7.71 -11.24 0.47
CA TYR A 25 6.50 -11.83 -0.12
C TYR A 25 6.20 -11.23 -1.49
N ALA A 26 6.35 -9.91 -1.63
CA ALA A 26 6.23 -9.24 -2.93
C ALA A 26 7.31 -9.71 -3.91
N LYS A 27 8.57 -9.77 -3.47
CA LYS A 27 9.69 -10.24 -4.31
C LYS A 27 9.50 -11.67 -4.80
N ASP A 28 8.99 -12.57 -3.95
CA ASP A 28 8.65 -13.94 -4.31
C ASP A 28 7.58 -14.02 -5.41
N ARG A 29 6.63 -13.06 -5.40
CA ARG A 29 5.62 -12.88 -6.46
C ARG A 29 6.17 -12.24 -7.75
N GLY A 30 7.45 -11.89 -7.80
CA GLY A 30 8.08 -11.19 -8.92
C GLY A 30 7.85 -9.67 -8.92
N VAL A 31 7.50 -9.09 -7.77
CA VAL A 31 7.35 -7.64 -7.60
C VAL A 31 8.66 -7.02 -7.14
N ASP A 32 9.04 -5.91 -7.79
CA ASP A 32 10.18 -5.11 -7.35
C ASP A 32 9.90 -4.43 -6.01
N PRO A 33 10.66 -4.74 -4.94
CA PRO A 33 10.46 -4.13 -3.63
C PRO A 33 10.68 -2.62 -3.64
N SER A 34 11.54 -2.12 -4.55
CA SER A 34 11.77 -0.69 -4.75
C SER A 34 10.53 0.08 -5.25
N ARG A 35 9.52 -0.62 -5.78
CA ARG A 35 8.24 -0.02 -6.20
C ARG A 35 7.16 -0.12 -5.14
N LEU A 36 7.41 -0.88 -4.07
CA LEU A 36 6.48 -0.99 -2.96
C LEU A 36 6.53 0.29 -2.14
N VAL A 37 5.35 0.82 -1.87
CA VAL A 37 5.18 1.96 -0.98
C VAL A 37 4.67 1.43 0.35
N ARG A 38 5.37 1.78 1.43
CA ARG A 38 4.91 1.51 2.78
C ARG A 38 3.76 2.46 3.10
N VAL A 39 2.59 1.90 3.37
CA VAL A 39 1.37 2.61 3.74
C VAL A 39 1.01 2.27 5.18
N GLU A 40 0.72 3.30 5.97
CA GLU A 40 0.28 3.13 7.35
C GLU A 40 -1.25 3.09 7.38
N ILE A 41 -1.81 1.91 7.60
CA ILE A 41 -3.26 1.73 7.67
C ILE A 41 -3.71 1.76 9.14
N PRO A 42 -4.78 2.49 9.50
CA PRO A 42 -5.34 2.42 10.83
C PRO A 42 -5.69 0.98 11.20
N ARG A 43 -5.25 0.49 12.36
CA ARG A 43 -5.51 -0.91 12.77
C ARG A 43 -7.01 -1.18 12.89
N GLU A 44 -7.83 -0.17 13.18
CA GLU A 44 -9.29 -0.28 13.11
C GLU A 44 -9.74 -0.63 11.68
N LEU A 45 -9.32 0.14 10.67
CA LEU A 45 -9.60 -0.16 9.26
C LEU A 45 -9.05 -1.54 8.85
N PHE A 46 -7.89 -1.94 9.37
CA PHE A 46 -7.31 -3.26 9.09
C PHE A 46 -8.12 -4.42 9.71
N GLN A 47 -8.67 -4.23 10.91
CA GLN A 47 -9.37 -5.29 11.65
C GLN A 47 -10.88 -5.34 11.35
N THR A 48 -11.51 -4.20 11.14
CA THR A 48 -12.97 -4.09 10.96
C THR A 48 -13.36 -3.63 9.56
N GLY A 49 -12.45 -3.00 8.83
CA GLY A 49 -12.70 -2.53 7.46
C GLY A 49 -12.67 -3.66 6.44
N THR A 50 -13.34 -3.43 5.32
CA THR A 50 -13.34 -4.36 4.20
C THR A 50 -12.07 -4.23 3.36
N VAL A 51 -11.74 -5.28 2.61
CA VAL A 51 -10.63 -5.24 1.63
C VAL A 51 -10.84 -4.14 0.58
N GLN A 52 -12.10 -3.79 0.27
CA GLN A 52 -12.41 -2.69 -0.64
C GLN A 52 -12.02 -1.34 -0.03
N GLU A 53 -12.46 -1.05 1.21
CA GLU A 53 -12.09 0.17 1.91
C GLU A 53 -10.57 0.31 2.11
N MET A 54 -9.87 -0.80 2.40
CA MET A 54 -8.40 -0.79 2.45
C MET A 54 -7.78 -0.45 1.10
N ARG A 55 -8.29 -1.03 0.00
CA ARG A 55 -7.80 -0.71 -1.34
C ARG A 55 -8.05 0.74 -1.72
N GLU A 56 -9.21 1.29 -1.37
CA GLU A 56 -9.54 2.70 -1.61
C GLU A 56 -8.64 3.63 -0.79
N TYR A 57 -8.47 3.34 0.50
CA TYR A 57 -7.57 4.08 1.38
C TYR A 57 -6.14 4.09 0.84
N VAL A 58 -5.65 2.91 0.44
CA VAL A 58 -4.31 2.76 -0.12
C VAL A 58 -4.20 3.44 -1.48
N ALA A 59 -5.21 3.35 -2.35
CA ALA A 59 -5.20 4.02 -3.65
C ALA A 59 -5.10 5.54 -3.48
N LEU A 60 -5.88 6.12 -2.56
CA LEU A 60 -5.82 7.54 -2.22
C LEU A 60 -4.47 7.93 -1.61
N TYR A 61 -3.94 7.08 -0.72
CA TYR A 61 -2.63 7.29 -0.11
C TYR A 61 -1.53 7.28 -1.18
N LEU A 62 -1.54 6.29 -2.09
CA LEU A 62 -0.60 6.18 -3.21
C LEU A 62 -0.73 7.33 -4.18
N GLU A 63 -1.93 7.84 -4.46
CA GLU A 63 -2.13 9.01 -5.31
C GLU A 63 -1.52 10.27 -4.68
N THR A 64 -1.72 10.46 -3.37
CA THR A 64 -1.15 11.58 -2.61
C THR A 64 0.37 11.47 -2.50
N HIS A 65 0.90 10.27 -2.25
CA HIS A 65 2.34 10.03 -2.08
C HIS A 65 3.12 9.93 -3.41
N GLN A 66 2.50 9.48 -4.51
CA GLN A 66 3.15 9.45 -5.83
C GLN A 66 3.54 10.85 -6.31
N GLN A 67 2.81 11.89 -5.89
CA GLN A 67 3.18 13.28 -6.18
C GLN A 67 4.52 13.68 -5.54
N GLN A 68 4.95 13.01 -4.46
CA GLN A 68 6.22 13.29 -3.77
C GLN A 68 7.41 12.48 -4.31
N THR A 69 7.20 11.32 -4.93
CA THR A 69 8.29 10.53 -5.56
C THR A 69 8.59 10.91 -7.01
N GLY A 70 7.97 11.99 -7.52
CA GLY A 70 8.07 12.46 -8.91
C GLY A 70 8.92 13.72 -9.11
N THR A 71 9.87 14.02 -8.21
CA THR A 71 10.86 15.10 -8.43
C THR A 71 12.25 14.67 -7.97
N ALA A 72 13.07 14.18 -8.90
CA ALA A 72 14.52 14.45 -9.02
C ALA A 72 15.10 13.73 -10.24
#